data_AF-A0A4Q3HPY9-F1
#
_entry.id   AF-A0A4Q3HPY9-F1
#
_cell.length_a   1.000
_cell.length_b   1.000
_cell.length_c   1.000
_cell.angle_alpha   90.00
_cell.angle_beta   90.00
_cell.angle_gamma   90.00
#
_symmetry.space_group_name_H-M   'P 1'
#
loop_
_entity.id
_entity.type
_entity.pdbx_description
1 polymer ?
#
loop_
_entity_poly.entity_id
_entity_poly.type
_entity_poly.pdbx_seq_one_letter_code
_entity_poly.pdbx_strand_id
1 'polypeptide(L)'
;MFTRLVPGSRRAFLSLSEEEILALAISSEEEDARIYLSYAKNLKEAYPSSAKVFEDMAEVEQTHKNMLIQMFRSRFGENIPLIRREHVQGFYARKPDWLMRNLPLDKIREQTEAMERQAARFYREAAKRVSDASTRQLLGDLALAEDGHEDIARMLSEKHVTEETRSEEDLSARRQFILTYVQPGLAGLMDGSVSTLAPIFAAAFATGDTWSTFLIGLSASVGAGISMGFTEAAHDDGKISGRGSP
;
A
#
# COMPACT_ATOMS: atom_id res chain seq x y z
N MET A 1 0.52 -33.03 -16.31
CA MET A 1 -0.29 -32.27 -15.32
C MET A 1 -0.72 -30.96 -15.98
N PHE A 2 -1.92 -30.92 -16.56
CA PHE A 2 -2.48 -29.67 -17.07
C PHE A 2 -3.19 -28.97 -15.91
N THR A 3 -2.55 -27.95 -15.36
CA THR A 3 -3.18 -27.05 -14.39
C THR A 3 -4.29 -26.31 -15.12
N ARG A 4 -5.54 -26.66 -14.84
CA ARG A 4 -6.72 -25.92 -15.31
C ARG A 4 -6.62 -24.49 -14.77
N LEU A 5 -6.31 -23.55 -15.65
CA LEU A 5 -6.65 -22.14 -15.46
C LEU A 5 -8.18 -22.07 -15.42
N VAL A 6 -8.77 -22.03 -14.23
CA VAL A 6 -10.14 -21.56 -14.08
C VAL A 6 -10.06 -20.05 -14.32
N PRO A 7 -10.64 -19.51 -15.41
CA PRO A 7 -10.78 -18.07 -15.52
C PRO A 7 -11.71 -17.67 -14.39
N GLY A 8 -11.23 -16.89 -13.42
CA GLY A 8 -12.10 -16.31 -12.41
C GLY A 8 -13.18 -15.53 -13.14
N SER A 9 -14.42 -16.02 -13.11
CA SER A 9 -15.54 -15.46 -13.86
C SER A 9 -16.02 -14.19 -13.17
N ARG A 10 -15.21 -13.12 -13.24
CA ARG A 10 -15.63 -11.81 -12.75
C ARG A 10 -16.91 -11.42 -13.47
N ARG A 11 -17.95 -11.09 -12.72
CA ARG A 11 -19.22 -10.61 -13.26
C ARG A 11 -19.12 -9.13 -13.60
N ALA A 12 -19.79 -8.72 -14.67
CA ALA A 12 -19.91 -7.29 -14.97
C ALA A 12 -20.68 -6.60 -13.85
N PHE A 13 -20.24 -5.42 -13.39
CA PHE A 13 -21.01 -4.60 -12.45
C PHE A 13 -22.44 -4.34 -12.95
N LEU A 14 -22.59 -4.25 -14.28
CA LEU A 14 -23.88 -4.16 -14.98
C LEU A 14 -24.86 -5.29 -14.66
N SER A 15 -24.37 -6.47 -14.33
CA SER A 15 -25.17 -7.67 -14.09
C SER A 15 -25.59 -7.89 -12.63
N LEU A 16 -25.23 -7.01 -11.70
CA LEU A 16 -25.54 -7.18 -10.29
C LEU A 16 -26.97 -6.73 -9.95
N SER A 17 -27.66 -7.47 -9.10
CA SER A 17 -28.93 -7.06 -8.49
C SER A 17 -28.71 -5.97 -7.42
N GLU A 18 -29.78 -5.31 -6.96
CA GLU A 18 -29.68 -4.35 -5.85
C GLU A 18 -29.19 -5.01 -4.55
N GLU A 19 -29.60 -6.26 -4.30
CA GLU A 19 -29.12 -7.08 -3.18
C GLU A 19 -27.60 -7.29 -3.28
N GLU A 20 -27.10 -7.68 -4.46
CA GLU A 20 -25.67 -7.90 -4.70
C GLU A 20 -24.86 -6.60 -4.64
N ILE A 21 -25.43 -5.46 -5.05
CA ILE A 21 -24.79 -4.15 -4.93
C ILE A 21 -24.61 -3.77 -3.46
N LEU A 22 -25.64 -3.93 -2.63
CA LEU A 22 -25.52 -3.65 -1.19
C LEU A 22 -24.58 -4.64 -0.50
N ALA A 23 -24.64 -5.93 -0.83
CA ALA A 23 -23.70 -6.91 -0.30
C ALA A 23 -22.25 -6.58 -0.67
N LEU A 24 -22.01 -6.13 -1.90
CA LEU A 24 -20.70 -5.67 -2.35
C LEU A 24 -20.24 -4.42 -1.60
N ALA A 25 -21.12 -3.45 -1.37
CA ALA A 25 -20.82 -2.27 -0.55
C ALA A 25 -20.44 -2.66 0.89
N ILE A 26 -21.20 -3.55 1.53
CA ILE A 26 -20.88 -4.04 2.89
C ILE A 26 -19.50 -4.69 2.93
N SER A 27 -19.21 -5.59 2.00
CA SER A 27 -17.90 -6.26 1.93
C SER A 27 -16.75 -5.29 1.64
N SER A 28 -17.05 -4.20 0.93
CA SER A 28 -16.12 -3.15 0.55
C SER A 28 -15.70 -2.32 1.75
N GLU A 29 -16.67 -1.89 2.57
CA GLU A 29 -16.44 -1.18 3.83
C GLU A 29 -15.67 -2.04 4.85
N GLU A 30 -16.02 -3.32 4.96
CA GLU A 30 -15.30 -4.26 5.83
C GLU A 30 -13.84 -4.43 5.45
N GLU A 31 -13.55 -4.45 4.15
CA GLU A 31 -12.19 -4.57 3.64
C GLU A 31 -11.41 -3.27 3.86
N ASP A 32 -12.01 -2.11 3.58
CA ASP A 32 -11.32 -0.82 3.74
C ASP A 32 -11.03 -0.52 5.22
N ALA A 33 -11.95 -0.82 6.14
CA ALA A 33 -11.70 -0.73 7.58
C ALA A 33 -10.49 -1.60 8.02
N ARG A 34 -10.37 -2.81 7.47
CA ARG A 34 -9.23 -3.70 7.76
C ARG A 34 -7.92 -3.14 7.20
N ILE A 35 -7.96 -2.55 6.02
CA ILE A 35 -6.78 -1.90 5.42
C ILE A 35 -6.33 -0.73 6.30
N TYR A 36 -7.25 0.11 6.78
CA TYR A 36 -6.90 1.19 7.70
C TYR A 36 -6.29 0.71 9.00
N LEU A 37 -6.84 -0.33 9.61
CA LEU A 37 -6.24 -0.95 10.81
C LEU A 37 -4.86 -1.56 10.53
N SER A 38 -4.65 -2.10 9.32
CA SER A 38 -3.35 -2.63 8.87
C SER A 38 -2.33 -1.49 8.75
N TYR A 39 -2.70 -0.35 8.16
CA TYR A 39 -1.85 0.84 8.11
C TYR A 39 -1.54 1.39 9.51
N ALA A 40 -2.56 1.56 10.35
CA ALA A 40 -2.38 2.00 11.74
C ALA A 40 -1.38 1.13 12.49
N LYS A 41 -1.52 -0.20 12.37
CA LYS A 41 -0.60 -1.15 13.00
C LYS A 41 0.83 -1.00 12.49
N ASN A 42 1.03 -0.82 11.19
CA ASN A 42 2.36 -0.67 10.59
C ASN A 42 3.03 0.65 10.99
N LEU A 43 2.24 1.70 11.18
CA LEU A 43 2.71 3.04 11.52
C LEU A 43 2.93 3.23 13.03
N LYS A 44 2.32 2.42 13.88
CA LYS A 44 2.23 2.64 15.34
C LYS A 44 3.55 2.92 16.05
N GLU A 45 4.64 2.26 15.64
CA GLU A 45 5.95 2.42 16.29
C GLU A 45 6.68 3.69 15.82
N ALA A 46 6.62 4.01 14.53
CA ALA A 46 7.39 5.10 13.93
C ALA A 46 6.61 6.42 13.79
N TYR A 47 5.28 6.33 13.64
CA TYR A 47 4.36 7.44 13.36
C TYR A 47 3.05 7.26 14.16
N PRO A 48 3.10 7.31 15.51
CA PRO A 48 1.96 6.98 16.36
C PRO A 48 0.76 7.92 16.16
N SER A 49 0.99 9.20 15.82
CA SER A 49 -0.10 10.15 15.57
C SER A 49 -0.75 9.90 14.22
N SER A 50 0.05 9.66 13.17
CA SER A 50 -0.49 9.23 11.87
C SER A 50 -1.22 7.88 11.97
N ALA A 51 -0.73 6.94 12.79
CA ALA A 51 -1.43 5.69 13.05
C ALA A 51 -2.83 5.92 13.66
N LYS A 52 -2.97 6.89 14.56
CA LYS A 52 -4.25 7.21 15.19
C LYS A 52 -5.29 7.74 14.20
N VAL A 53 -4.85 8.51 13.20
CA VAL A 53 -5.72 8.95 12.10
C VAL A 53 -6.34 7.76 11.38
N PHE A 54 -5.55 6.73 11.06
CA PHE A 54 -6.07 5.53 10.38
C PHE A 54 -6.96 4.67 11.28
N GLU A 55 -6.71 4.60 12.59
CA GLU A 55 -7.65 3.96 13.53
C GLU A 55 -9.01 4.65 13.49
N ASP A 56 -9.03 5.99 13.53
CA ASP A 56 -10.27 6.78 13.52
C ASP A 56 -10.98 6.67 12.15
N MET A 57 -10.25 6.62 11.03
CA MET A 57 -10.84 6.34 9.71
C MET A 57 -11.48 4.95 9.65
N ALA A 58 -10.88 3.93 10.26
CA ALA A 58 -11.49 2.60 10.33
C ALA A 58 -12.82 2.60 11.10
N GLU A 59 -12.97 3.48 12.11
CA GLU A 59 -14.25 3.66 12.83
C GLU A 59 -15.33 4.33 11.96
N VAL A 60 -14.93 5.23 11.05
CA VAL A 60 -15.83 5.84 10.06
C VAL A 60 -16.37 4.77 9.11
N GLU A 61 -15.51 3.94 8.50
CA GLU A 61 -15.96 2.86 7.61
C GLU A 61 -16.82 1.82 8.33
N GLN A 62 -16.51 1.56 9.60
CA GLN A 62 -17.32 0.70 10.44
C GLN A 62 -18.74 1.28 10.65
N THR A 63 -18.89 2.60 10.64
CA THR A 63 -20.21 3.28 10.68
C THR A 63 -20.94 3.12 9.34
N HIS A 64 -20.25 3.33 8.21
CA HIS A 64 -20.80 3.10 6.86
C HIS A 64 -21.32 1.66 6.69
N LYS A 65 -20.49 0.68 7.05
CA LYS A 65 -20.87 -0.73 7.05
C LYS A 65 -22.15 -0.99 7.83
N ASN A 66 -22.26 -0.42 9.03
CA ASN A 66 -23.43 -0.62 9.87
C ASN A 66 -24.69 -0.04 9.23
N MET A 67 -24.62 1.14 8.61
CA MET A 67 -25.73 1.73 7.86
C MET A 67 -26.16 0.85 6.68
N LEU A 68 -25.20 0.33 5.92
CA LEU A 68 -25.44 -0.59 4.80
C LEU A 68 -26.06 -1.91 5.25
N ILE A 69 -25.60 -2.50 6.35
CA ILE A 69 -26.18 -3.72 6.92
C ILE A 69 -27.64 -3.48 7.33
N GLN A 70 -27.94 -2.34 7.98
CA GLN A 70 -29.32 -2.03 8.35
C GLN A 70 -30.21 -1.86 7.12
N MET A 71 -29.72 -1.19 6.07
CA MET A 71 -30.43 -1.07 4.80
C MET A 71 -30.66 -2.45 4.15
N PHE A 72 -29.63 -3.29 4.11
CA PHE A 72 -29.74 -4.64 3.57
C PHE A 72 -30.78 -5.45 4.33
N ARG A 73 -30.69 -5.47 5.67
CA ARG A 73 -31.63 -6.20 6.54
C ARG A 73 -33.08 -5.76 6.33
N SER A 74 -33.31 -4.45 6.20
CA SER A 74 -34.64 -3.91 5.96
C SER A 74 -35.25 -4.31 4.62
N ARG A 75 -34.43 -4.59 3.59
CA ARG A 75 -34.91 -4.84 2.22
C ARG A 75 -34.86 -6.31 1.80
N PHE A 76 -33.82 -7.02 2.20
CA PHE A 76 -33.48 -8.36 1.71
C PHE A 76 -33.39 -9.41 2.83
N GLY A 77 -33.51 -9.00 4.10
CA GLY A 77 -33.45 -9.89 5.26
C GLY A 77 -32.01 -10.14 5.74
N GLU A 78 -31.80 -11.22 6.48
CA GLU A 78 -30.57 -11.42 7.27
C GLU A 78 -29.41 -12.05 6.48
N ASN A 79 -29.67 -12.67 5.34
CA ASN A 79 -28.66 -13.44 4.61
C ASN A 79 -27.96 -12.58 3.56
N ILE A 80 -26.81 -11.99 3.92
CA ILE A 80 -25.99 -11.18 3.00
C ILE A 80 -25.17 -12.13 2.09
N PRO A 81 -25.34 -12.09 0.75
CA PRO A 81 -24.55 -12.90 -0.17
C PRO A 81 -23.06 -12.59 -0.07
N LEU A 82 -22.21 -13.63 -0.18
CA LEU A 82 -20.76 -13.44 -0.26
C LEU A 82 -20.37 -12.97 -1.66
N ILE A 83 -20.21 -11.66 -1.80
CA ILE A 83 -19.62 -11.01 -2.96
C ILE A 83 -18.49 -10.11 -2.49
N ARG A 84 -17.44 -9.97 -3.30
CA ARG A 84 -16.27 -9.15 -3.01
C ARG A 84 -15.85 -8.43 -4.28
N ARG A 85 -14.98 -7.44 -4.14
CA ARG A 85 -14.48 -6.61 -5.25
C ARG A 85 -13.81 -7.47 -6.34
N GLU A 86 -13.07 -8.51 -5.96
CA GLU A 86 -12.41 -9.42 -6.91
C GLU A 86 -13.38 -10.26 -7.75
N HIS A 87 -14.65 -10.39 -7.34
CA HIS A 87 -15.70 -11.08 -8.10
C HIS A 87 -16.33 -10.19 -9.18
N VAL A 88 -16.01 -8.89 -9.22
CA VAL A 88 -16.68 -7.91 -10.09
C VAL A 88 -15.67 -7.22 -11.02
N GLN A 89 -16.03 -7.10 -12.29
CA GLN A 89 -15.21 -6.40 -13.29
C GLN A 89 -15.22 -4.89 -13.03
N GLY A 90 -14.10 -4.22 -13.31
CA GLY A 90 -13.96 -2.77 -13.13
C GLY A 90 -13.59 -2.35 -11.70
N PHE A 91 -13.61 -3.27 -10.74
CA PHE A 91 -13.03 -3.04 -9.41
C PHE A 91 -11.53 -3.27 -9.43
N TYR A 92 -10.81 -2.36 -8.78
CA TYR A 92 -9.38 -2.50 -8.54
C TYR A 92 -9.17 -3.54 -7.44
N ALA A 93 -8.24 -4.48 -7.67
CA ALA A 93 -7.83 -5.42 -6.63
C ALA A 93 -7.03 -4.66 -5.56
N ARG A 94 -7.46 -4.77 -4.30
CA ARG A 94 -6.65 -4.29 -3.17
C ARG A 94 -5.39 -5.14 -3.06
N LYS A 95 -4.29 -4.52 -2.63
CA LYS A 95 -3.04 -5.25 -2.40
C LYS A 95 -3.16 -6.01 -1.07
N PRO A 96 -2.74 -7.29 -1.02
CA PRO A 96 -2.62 -8.04 0.22
C PRO A 96 -1.77 -7.33 1.28
N ASP A 97 -2.10 -7.53 2.57
CA ASP A 97 -1.42 -6.90 3.72
C ASP A 97 0.11 -7.04 3.72
N TRP A 98 0.64 -8.18 3.30
CA TRP A 98 2.08 -8.43 3.29
C TRP A 98 2.85 -7.56 2.28
N LEU A 99 2.18 -7.09 1.22
CA LEU A 99 2.74 -6.12 0.28
C LEU A 99 2.65 -4.67 0.79
N MET A 100 1.95 -4.45 1.91
CA MET A 100 1.74 -3.12 2.50
C MET A 100 2.58 -2.88 3.76
N ARG A 101 3.27 -3.91 4.26
CA ARG A 101 3.95 -3.91 5.56
C ARG A 101 5.10 -2.91 5.70
N ASN A 102 5.78 -2.59 4.60
CA ASN A 102 6.95 -1.71 4.58
C ASN A 102 6.72 -0.46 3.70
N LEU A 103 5.46 -0.06 3.48
CA LEU A 103 5.19 1.13 2.66
C LEU A 103 5.59 2.41 3.42
N PRO A 104 6.30 3.34 2.75
CA PRO A 104 6.54 4.67 3.30
C PRO A 104 5.21 5.39 3.62
N LEU A 105 5.21 6.26 4.64
CA LEU A 105 4.03 7.01 5.07
C LEU A 105 3.34 7.76 3.92
N ASP A 106 4.12 8.41 3.05
CA ASP A 106 3.59 9.11 1.87
C ASP A 106 2.88 8.17 0.90
N LYS A 107 3.38 6.95 0.73
CA LYS A 107 2.74 5.94 -0.11
C LYS A 107 1.47 5.38 0.50
N ILE A 108 1.38 5.31 1.83
CA ILE A 108 0.15 4.96 2.52
C ILE A 108 -0.89 6.07 2.28
N ARG A 109 -0.53 7.35 2.47
CA ARG A 109 -1.41 8.51 2.21
C ARG A 109 -1.94 8.53 0.77
N GLU A 110 -1.04 8.41 -0.23
CA GLU A 110 -1.42 8.34 -1.64
C GLU A 110 -2.39 7.18 -1.94
N GLN A 111 -2.15 6.02 -1.32
CA GLN A 111 -3.02 4.85 -1.49
C GLN A 111 -4.39 5.08 -0.87
N THR A 112 -4.46 5.63 0.35
CA THR A 112 -5.71 6.01 1.00
C THR A 112 -6.53 6.96 0.13
N GLU A 113 -5.96 8.06 -0.37
CA GLU A 113 -6.70 8.97 -1.26
C GLU A 113 -7.20 8.28 -2.54
N ALA A 114 -6.45 7.33 -3.09
CA ALA A 114 -6.89 6.55 -4.23
C ALA A 114 -8.03 5.58 -3.87
N MET A 115 -8.01 5.02 -2.66
CA MET A 115 -9.06 4.17 -2.10
C MET A 115 -10.37 4.96 -1.96
N GLU A 116 -10.35 6.14 -1.33
CA GLU A 116 -11.54 6.97 -1.13
C GLU A 116 -12.16 7.42 -2.44
N ARG A 117 -11.33 7.90 -3.38
CA ARG A 117 -11.81 8.27 -4.72
C ARG A 117 -12.44 7.10 -5.46
N GLN A 118 -11.97 5.87 -5.22
CA GLN A 118 -12.56 4.66 -5.80
C GLN A 118 -13.90 4.32 -5.13
N ALA A 119 -13.99 4.41 -3.79
CA ALA A 119 -15.22 4.19 -3.04
C ALA A 119 -16.30 5.20 -3.45
N ALA A 120 -15.96 6.49 -3.49
CA ALA A 120 -16.87 7.55 -3.94
C ALA A 120 -17.39 7.30 -5.37
N ARG A 121 -16.53 6.83 -6.29
CA ARG A 121 -16.98 6.48 -7.65
C ARG A 121 -17.89 5.27 -7.65
N PHE A 122 -17.55 4.24 -6.88
CA PHE A 122 -18.39 3.05 -6.73
C PHE A 122 -19.80 3.43 -6.27
N TYR A 123 -19.92 4.22 -5.21
CA TYR A 123 -21.20 4.63 -4.66
C TYR A 123 -22.04 5.44 -5.64
N ARG A 124 -21.42 6.38 -6.39
CA ARG A 124 -22.12 7.11 -7.47
C ARG A 124 -22.62 6.18 -8.57
N GLU A 125 -21.82 5.20 -8.99
CA GLU A 125 -22.24 4.24 -10.01
C GLU A 125 -23.29 3.26 -9.49
N ALA A 126 -23.22 2.87 -8.22
CA ALA A 126 -24.22 2.03 -7.56
C ALA A 126 -25.57 2.75 -7.44
N ALA A 127 -25.58 4.02 -7.03
CA ALA A 127 -26.79 4.83 -6.90
C ALA A 127 -27.57 4.94 -8.23
N LYS A 128 -26.87 4.97 -9.37
CA LYS A 128 -27.49 4.99 -10.72
C LYS A 128 -28.23 3.68 -11.07
N ARG A 129 -27.97 2.60 -10.34
CA ARG A 129 -28.47 1.25 -10.64
C ARG A 129 -29.59 0.80 -9.73
N VAL A 130 -29.79 1.52 -8.63
CA VAL A 130 -30.80 1.23 -7.64
C VAL A 130 -32.05 2.05 -7.93
N SER A 131 -33.19 1.38 -7.95
CA SER A 131 -34.51 1.95 -8.15
C SER A 131 -35.16 2.44 -6.84
N ASP A 132 -34.87 1.75 -5.73
CA ASP A 132 -35.36 2.09 -4.40
C ASP A 132 -34.83 3.44 -3.90
N ALA A 133 -35.75 4.32 -3.48
CA ALA A 133 -35.43 5.69 -3.09
C ALA A 133 -34.53 5.74 -1.84
N SER A 134 -34.79 4.90 -0.84
CA SER A 134 -34.03 4.89 0.43
C SER A 134 -32.60 4.38 0.22
N THR A 135 -32.44 3.34 -0.60
CA THR A 135 -31.13 2.80 -0.95
C THR A 135 -30.36 3.77 -1.84
N ARG A 136 -31.03 4.42 -2.81
CA ARG A 136 -30.39 5.44 -3.65
C ARG A 136 -29.91 6.64 -2.83
N GLN A 137 -30.72 7.09 -1.86
CA GLN A 137 -30.31 8.14 -0.93
C GLN A 137 -29.07 7.71 -0.14
N LEU A 138 -29.11 6.54 0.51
CA LEU A 138 -27.97 6.05 1.29
C LEU A 138 -26.68 5.97 0.47
N LEU A 139 -26.73 5.40 -0.74
CA LEU A 139 -25.55 5.33 -1.61
C LEU A 139 -25.07 6.71 -2.08
N GLY A 140 -25.98 7.67 -2.28
CA GLY A 140 -25.63 9.05 -2.58
C GLY A 140 -24.95 9.76 -1.40
N ASP A 141 -25.48 9.57 -0.19
CA ASP A 141 -24.93 10.13 1.04
C ASP A 141 -23.55 9.54 1.34
N LEU A 142 -23.36 8.22 1.14
CA LEU A 142 -22.06 7.56 1.24
C LEU A 142 -21.08 8.13 0.20
N ALA A 143 -21.48 8.31 -1.07
CA ALA A 143 -20.59 8.92 -2.07
C ALA A 143 -20.09 10.32 -1.65
N LEU A 144 -20.94 11.11 -0.99
CA LEU A 144 -20.56 12.42 -0.45
C LEU A 144 -19.65 12.30 0.77
N ALA A 145 -19.90 11.32 1.65
CA ALA A 145 -19.03 11.02 2.78
C ALA A 145 -17.62 10.65 2.29
N GLU A 146 -17.51 9.74 1.32
CA GLU A 146 -16.24 9.34 0.71
C GLU A 146 -15.49 10.51 0.06
N ASP A 147 -16.20 11.42 -0.63
CA ASP A 147 -15.58 12.64 -1.16
C ASP A 147 -15.01 13.54 -0.05
N GLY A 148 -15.66 13.53 1.12
CA GLY A 148 -15.24 14.26 2.31
C GLY A 148 -14.15 13.57 3.13
N HIS A 149 -13.73 12.35 2.79
CA HIS A 149 -12.70 11.62 3.56
C HIS A 149 -11.34 12.32 3.56
N GLU A 150 -11.00 13.10 2.53
CA GLU A 150 -9.80 13.94 2.54
C GLU A 150 -9.89 15.02 3.65
N ASP A 151 -11.05 15.65 3.80
CA ASP A 151 -11.30 16.64 4.85
C ASP A 151 -11.35 15.99 6.24
N ILE A 152 -11.96 14.82 6.37
CA ILE A 152 -11.96 14.05 7.63
C ILE A 152 -10.53 13.67 8.00
N ALA A 153 -9.75 13.12 7.08
CA ALA A 153 -8.35 12.77 7.31
C ALA A 153 -7.53 14.02 7.69
N ARG A 154 -7.79 15.17 7.07
CA ARG A 154 -7.16 16.45 7.45
C ARG A 154 -7.55 16.90 8.85
N MET A 155 -8.83 16.90 9.21
CA MET A 155 -9.30 17.26 10.56
C MET A 155 -8.76 16.31 11.63
N LEU A 156 -8.75 15.00 11.36
CA LEU A 156 -8.16 13.99 12.24
C LEU A 156 -6.65 14.18 12.36
N SER A 157 -5.98 14.55 11.27
CA SER A 157 -4.56 14.91 11.29
C SER A 157 -4.33 16.17 12.13
N GLU A 158 -5.11 17.23 11.98
CA GLU A 158 -5.01 18.44 12.82
C GLU A 158 -5.25 18.13 14.31
N LYS A 159 -6.12 17.15 14.60
CA LYS A 159 -6.42 16.70 15.97
C LYS A 159 -5.29 15.88 16.60
N HIS A 160 -4.66 14.98 15.85
CA HIS A 160 -3.71 13.99 16.38
C HIS A 160 -2.25 14.30 16.06
N VAL A 161 -2.00 15.00 14.96
CA VAL A 161 -0.69 15.36 14.41
C VAL A 161 -0.54 16.87 14.49
N THR A 162 0.01 17.36 15.60
CA THR A 162 0.38 18.79 15.72
C THR A 162 1.46 19.13 14.70
N GLU A 163 1.66 20.43 14.41
CA GLU A 163 2.70 20.86 13.47
C GLU A 163 4.11 20.38 13.89
N GLU A 164 4.38 20.35 15.21
CA GLU A 164 5.62 19.82 15.77
C GLU A 164 5.75 18.31 15.52
N THR A 165 4.72 17.54 15.86
CA THR A 165 4.69 16.09 15.61
C THR A 165 4.79 15.75 14.12
N ARG A 166 4.17 16.55 13.25
CA ARG A 166 4.29 16.39 11.80
C ARG A 166 5.72 16.53 11.34
N SER A 167 6.41 17.59 11.78
CA SER A 167 7.81 17.80 11.46
C SER A 167 8.70 16.66 11.97
N GLU A 168 8.42 16.13 13.16
CA GLU A 168 9.17 14.98 13.71
C GLU A 168 8.94 13.68 12.92
N GLU A 169 7.69 13.38 12.58
CA GLU A 169 7.31 12.24 11.76
C GLU A 169 7.92 12.34 10.35
N ASP A 170 7.86 13.52 9.71
CA ASP A 170 8.44 13.74 8.38
C ASP A 170 9.98 13.64 8.38
N LEU A 171 10.64 14.16 9.43
CA LEU A 171 12.09 13.98 9.61
C LEU A 171 12.46 12.51 9.82
N SER A 172 11.65 11.77 10.58
CA SER A 172 11.83 10.34 10.81
C SER A 172 11.64 9.55 9.52
N ALA A 173 10.61 9.86 8.72
CA ALA A 173 10.38 9.27 7.41
C ALA A 173 11.53 9.54 6.44
N ARG A 174 12.01 10.78 6.39
CA ARG A 174 13.15 11.16 5.55
C ARG A 174 14.43 10.45 5.97
N ARG A 175 14.70 10.36 7.29
CA ARG A 175 15.87 9.64 7.82
C ARG A 175 15.80 8.17 7.45
N GLN A 176 14.64 7.53 7.61
CA GLN A 176 14.43 6.13 7.25
C GLN A 176 14.68 5.91 5.75
N PHE A 177 14.11 6.76 4.89
CA PHE A 177 14.36 6.70 3.44
C PHE A 177 15.86 6.78 3.10
N ILE A 178 16.59 7.70 3.74
CA ILE A 178 18.02 7.85 3.53
C ILE A 178 18.77 6.59 3.99
N LEU A 179 18.46 6.04 5.16
CA LEU A 179 19.14 4.87 5.72
C LEU A 179 18.84 3.60 4.93
N THR A 180 17.61 3.41 4.46
CA THR A 180 17.17 2.18 3.78
C THR A 180 17.51 2.16 2.30
N TYR A 181 17.42 3.29 1.57
CA TYR A 181 17.58 3.30 0.11
C TYR A 181 18.80 4.10 -0.36
N VAL A 182 18.99 5.31 0.15
CA VAL A 182 20.03 6.21 -0.36
C VAL A 182 21.42 5.76 0.06
N GLN A 183 21.62 5.46 1.35
CA GLN A 183 22.92 5.07 1.87
C GLN A 183 23.43 3.75 1.28
N PRO A 184 22.64 2.66 1.20
CA PRO A 184 23.10 1.44 0.55
C PRO A 184 23.43 1.66 -0.93
N GLY A 185 22.61 2.45 -1.65
CA GLY A 185 22.89 2.79 -3.04
C GLY A 185 24.18 3.58 -3.23
N LEU A 186 24.44 4.58 -2.39
CA LEU A 186 25.68 5.37 -2.42
C LEU A 186 26.90 4.55 -2.01
N ALA A 187 26.77 3.69 -0.99
CA ALA A 187 27.83 2.78 -0.56
C ALA A 187 28.19 1.79 -1.68
N GLY A 188 27.18 1.18 -2.33
CA GLY A 188 27.39 0.31 -3.48
C GLY A 188 28.04 1.03 -4.67
N LEU A 189 27.69 2.29 -4.93
CA LEU A 189 28.38 3.10 -5.93
C LEU A 189 29.84 3.35 -5.55
N MET A 190 30.12 3.71 -4.29
CA MET A 190 31.48 3.98 -3.83
C MET A 190 32.37 2.72 -3.98
N ASP A 191 31.89 1.57 -3.51
CA ASP A 191 32.63 0.31 -3.58
C ASP A 191 32.73 -0.22 -5.01
N GLY A 192 31.64 -0.13 -5.77
CA GLY A 192 31.52 -0.72 -7.11
C GLY A 192 32.04 0.16 -8.26
N SER A 193 32.26 1.46 -8.07
CA SER A 193 32.78 2.35 -9.12
C SER A 193 34.12 3.00 -8.76
N VAL A 194 34.36 3.38 -7.51
CA VAL A 194 35.64 4.02 -7.13
C VAL A 194 36.72 2.96 -6.87
N SER A 195 36.37 1.88 -6.16
CA SER A 195 37.35 0.88 -5.70
C SER A 195 37.65 -0.23 -6.71
N THR A 196 36.77 -0.47 -7.69
CA THR A 196 36.94 -1.53 -8.71
C THR A 196 37.41 -0.98 -10.06
N LEU A 197 36.90 0.17 -10.52
CA LEU A 197 37.26 0.70 -11.86
C LEU A 197 38.72 1.16 -11.91
N ALA A 198 39.22 1.82 -10.87
CA ALA A 198 40.59 2.32 -10.86
C ALA A 198 41.65 1.20 -11.04
N PRO A 199 41.60 0.07 -10.31
CA PRO A 199 42.46 -1.09 -10.57
C PRO A 199 42.28 -1.72 -11.96
N ILE A 200 41.05 -1.78 -12.49
CA ILE A 200 40.79 -2.33 -13.84
C ILE A 200 41.43 -1.46 -14.91
N PHE A 201 41.30 -0.13 -14.82
CA PHE A 201 41.97 0.80 -15.73
C PHE A 201 43.50 0.73 -15.58
N ALA A 202 44.02 0.66 -14.36
CA ALA A 202 45.45 0.51 -14.12
C ALA A 202 45.99 -0.79 -14.76
N ALA A 203 45.27 -1.91 -14.61
CA ALA A 203 45.62 -3.17 -15.25
C ALA A 203 45.56 -3.05 -16.79
N ALA A 204 44.51 -2.44 -17.34
CA ALA A 204 44.36 -2.22 -18.79
C ALA A 204 45.52 -1.39 -19.37
N PHE A 205 45.89 -0.30 -18.70
CA PHE A 205 47.00 0.54 -19.14
C PHE A 205 48.37 -0.14 -18.98
N ALA A 206 48.55 -0.93 -17.92
CA ALA A 206 49.83 -1.59 -17.65
C ALA A 206 50.08 -2.81 -18.54
N THR A 207 49.04 -3.60 -18.84
CA THR A 207 49.20 -4.86 -19.60
C THR A 207 48.94 -4.69 -21.10
N GLY A 208 48.05 -3.76 -21.49
CA GLY A 208 47.58 -3.63 -22.87
C GLY A 208 46.78 -4.84 -23.38
N ASP A 209 46.51 -5.85 -22.54
CA ASP A 209 45.79 -7.07 -22.90
C ASP A 209 44.33 -7.01 -22.43
N THR A 210 43.43 -6.91 -23.39
CA THR A 210 41.99 -6.82 -23.15
C THR A 210 41.42 -8.05 -22.45
N TRP A 211 42.00 -9.24 -22.64
CA TRP A 211 41.49 -10.46 -22.02
C TRP A 211 41.84 -10.54 -20.54
N SER A 212 43.08 -10.21 -20.19
CA SER A 212 43.51 -10.08 -18.78
C SER A 212 42.72 -8.99 -18.05
N THR A 213 42.50 -7.82 -18.67
CA THR A 213 41.65 -6.77 -18.08
C THR A 213 40.22 -7.23 -17.86
N PHE A 214 39.64 -7.96 -18.82
CA PHE A 214 38.30 -8.53 -18.69
C PHE A 214 38.20 -9.51 -17.52
N LEU A 215 39.17 -10.43 -17.39
CA LEU A 215 39.19 -11.40 -16.29
C LEU A 215 39.35 -10.71 -14.93
N ILE A 216 40.24 -9.71 -14.83
CA ILE A 216 40.42 -8.91 -13.61
C ILE A 216 39.12 -8.18 -13.26
N GLY A 217 38.47 -7.56 -14.24
CA GLY A 217 37.19 -6.88 -14.04
C GLY A 217 36.08 -7.83 -13.61
N LEU A 218 35.94 -8.98 -14.27
CA LEU A 218 34.96 -10.00 -13.92
C LEU A 218 35.20 -10.55 -12.51
N SER A 219 36.45 -10.88 -12.16
CA SER A 219 36.81 -11.34 -10.82
C SER A 219 36.55 -10.27 -9.76
N ALA A 220 36.86 -9.00 -10.03
CA ALA A 220 36.57 -7.88 -9.12
C ALA A 220 35.07 -7.67 -8.93
N SER A 221 34.27 -7.71 -10.01
CA SER A 221 32.81 -7.59 -9.93
C SER A 221 32.15 -8.74 -9.17
N VAL A 222 32.58 -9.98 -9.41
CA VAL A 222 32.09 -11.16 -8.67
C VAL A 222 32.50 -11.08 -7.19
N GLY A 223 33.75 -10.72 -6.91
CA GLY A 223 34.25 -10.55 -5.53
C GLY A 223 33.51 -9.45 -4.78
N ALA A 224 33.28 -8.30 -5.42
CA ALA A 224 32.50 -7.20 -4.86
C ALA A 224 31.04 -7.62 -4.61
N GLY A 225 30.41 -8.32 -5.55
CA GLY A 225 29.03 -8.82 -5.39
C GLY A 225 28.89 -9.83 -4.24
N ILE A 226 29.84 -10.76 -4.10
CA ILE A 226 29.86 -11.72 -2.99
C ILE A 226 30.12 -11.00 -1.66
N SER A 227 31.09 -10.10 -1.61
CA SER A 227 31.43 -9.33 -0.40
C SER A 227 30.24 -8.50 0.06
N MET A 228 29.57 -7.79 -0.87
CA MET A 228 28.42 -6.95 -0.56
C MET A 228 27.23 -7.77 -0.06
N GLY A 229 26.92 -8.90 -0.73
CA GLY A 229 25.88 -9.82 -0.28
C GLY A 229 26.18 -10.46 1.08
N PHE A 230 27.44 -10.74 1.38
CA PHE A 230 27.85 -11.29 2.68
C PHE A 230 27.79 -10.23 3.79
N THR A 231 28.18 -8.97 3.51
CA THR A 231 28.04 -7.87 4.46
C THR A 231 26.58 -7.53 4.73
N GLU A 232 25.70 -7.63 3.73
CA GLU A 232 24.26 -7.41 3.90
C GLU A 232 23.60 -8.55 4.68
N ALA A 233 24.03 -9.79 4.49
CA ALA A 233 23.57 -10.94 5.27
C ALA A 233 24.13 -10.99 6.72
N ALA A 234 25.33 -10.43 6.95
CA ALA A 234 26.01 -10.47 8.25
C ALA A 234 25.78 -9.22 9.11
N HIS A 235 25.45 -8.07 8.49
CA HIS A 235 25.25 -6.80 9.19
C HIS A 235 23.77 -6.58 9.49
N ASP A 236 23.31 -7.17 10.60
CA ASP A 236 22.08 -6.84 11.34
C ASP A 236 20.77 -7.28 10.66
N ASP A 237 19.88 -7.90 11.44
CA ASP A 237 18.46 -8.12 11.13
C ASP A 237 17.65 -6.80 11.07
N GLY A 238 18.37 -5.69 10.85
CA GLY A 238 17.89 -4.34 10.65
C GLY A 238 17.30 -3.64 11.87
N LYS A 239 17.32 -4.31 13.03
CA LYS A 239 16.65 -3.85 14.25
C LYS A 239 17.42 -2.74 14.98
N ILE A 240 18.74 -2.66 14.82
CA ILE A 240 19.57 -1.68 15.54
C ILE A 240 19.99 -0.52 14.63
N SER A 241 20.20 -0.79 13.33
CA SER A 241 20.63 0.22 12.35
C SER A 241 19.51 0.97 11.64
N GLY A 242 18.26 0.50 11.76
CA GLY A 242 17.11 1.02 10.99
C GLY A 242 17.18 0.68 9.49
N ARG A 243 18.12 -0.16 9.07
CA ARG A 243 18.31 -0.55 7.66
C ARG A 243 17.49 -1.78 7.24
N GLY A 244 16.77 -2.41 8.17
CA GLY A 244 15.97 -3.59 7.89
C GLY A 244 14.75 -3.30 7.05
N SER A 245 14.68 -3.91 5.88
CA SER A 245 13.42 -4.42 5.36
C SER A 245 13.63 -5.90 5.02
N PRO A 246 12.72 -6.82 5.41
CA PRO A 246 12.74 -8.19 4.92
C PRO A 246 12.45 -8.25 3.41
#